data_AF-X1TWL9-F1
#
_entry.id   AF-X1TWL9-F1
#
_cell.length_a   1.000
_cell.length_b   1.000
_cell.length_c   1.000
_cell.angle_alpha   90.00
_cell.angle_beta   90.00
_cell.angle_gamma   90.00
#
_symmetry.space_group_name_H-M   'P 1'
#
loop_
_entity.id
_entity.type
_entity.pdbx_description
1 polymer ?
#
loop_
_entity_poly.entity_id
_entity_poly.type
_entity_poly.pdbx_seq_one_letter_code
_entity_poly.pdbx_strand_id
1 'polypeptide(L)'
;MPKLELEETPPVAGEKKESCEDTTGGNFYGGKTRWMAQSFTPLEPYPVGKVTLWLCRNGLPGIVTVGIRNTDGEGHPTGGDLTSGQIAGDLLPETPNFAWVDIKIDPYDLSPDTLYAAVTRSPTAGAINQLLSRRSVNNTCYPRGVALVSTNSGVSFDAQAWDAAFQVWSAEQAGEYLKAGILHVRHPALLAIVHKRGELIVSEYDTLSSLDKEYLTGQVGLDVEAG
;
A
#
# COMPACT_ATOMS: atom_id res chain seq x y z
N MET A 1 21.51 -7.42 33.52
CA MET A 1 20.48 -7.88 32.56
C MET A 1 20.62 -7.03 31.31
N PRO A 2 20.79 -7.61 30.12
CA PRO A 2 20.75 -6.82 28.90
C PRO A 2 19.34 -6.26 28.75
N LYS A 3 19.23 -4.96 28.51
CA LYS A 3 17.98 -4.30 28.16
C LYS A 3 17.60 -4.79 26.76
N LEU A 4 16.51 -5.55 26.63
CA LEU A 4 15.90 -5.79 25.32
C LEU A 4 15.43 -4.44 24.80
N GLU A 5 16.15 -3.87 23.85
CA GLU A 5 15.59 -2.83 22.99
C GLU A 5 14.69 -3.54 21.98
N LEU A 6 13.41 -3.17 21.99
CA LEU A 6 12.47 -3.54 20.96
C LEU A 6 12.91 -2.84 19.67
N GLU A 7 13.57 -3.56 18.77
CA GLU A 7 13.72 -3.12 17.39
C GLU A 7 12.33 -3.18 16.75
N GLU A 8 11.71 -2.01 16.53
CA GLU A 8 10.54 -1.89 15.68
C GLU A 8 10.95 -2.33 14.26
N THR A 9 10.38 -3.43 13.77
CA THR A 9 10.58 -3.86 12.40
C THR A 9 9.87 -2.92 11.43
N PRO A 10 10.43 -2.66 10.24
CA PRO A 10 9.83 -1.75 9.28
C PRO A 10 8.47 -2.27 8.81
N PRO A 11 7.50 -1.36 8.57
CA PRO A 11 6.17 -1.75 8.11
C PRO A 11 6.23 -2.50 6.77
N VAL A 12 5.32 -3.47 6.61
CA VAL A 12 5.12 -4.15 5.33
C VAL A 12 4.46 -3.15 4.39
N ALA A 13 5.11 -2.89 3.25
CA ALA A 13 4.60 -1.97 2.25
C ALA A 13 3.24 -2.41 1.72
N GLY A 14 2.34 -1.45 1.48
CA GLY A 14 1.05 -1.72 0.83
C GLY A 14 1.24 -2.30 -0.58
N GLU A 15 0.28 -3.11 -1.02
CA GLU A 15 0.28 -3.75 -2.33
C GLU A 15 -0.69 -3.04 -3.27
N LYS A 16 -0.34 -2.97 -4.56
CA LYS A 16 -1.25 -2.46 -5.59
C LYS A 16 -2.33 -3.50 -5.87
N LYS A 17 -3.60 -3.15 -5.65
CA LYS A 17 -4.74 -4.05 -5.81
C LYS A 17 -5.53 -3.77 -7.09
N GLU A 18 -5.76 -2.50 -7.41
CA GLU A 18 -6.50 -2.08 -8.60
C GLU A 18 -5.67 -1.10 -9.42
N SER A 19 -5.72 -1.18 -10.75
CA SER A 19 -4.98 -0.21 -11.59
C SER A 19 -5.42 -0.14 -13.04
N CYS A 20 -5.32 1.07 -13.59
CA CYS A 20 -5.14 1.33 -15.01
C CYS A 20 -3.89 2.21 -15.18
N GLU A 21 -2.91 1.74 -15.95
CA GLU A 21 -1.65 2.46 -16.20
C GLU A 21 -1.58 3.11 -17.59
N ASP A 22 -2.66 3.03 -18.39
CA ASP A 22 -2.72 3.68 -19.70
C ASP A 22 -2.85 5.21 -19.56
N THR A 23 -1.75 5.91 -19.85
CA THR A 23 -1.68 7.38 -19.88
C THR A 23 -1.70 7.95 -21.29
N THR A 24 -2.01 7.14 -22.31
CA THR A 24 -1.89 7.53 -23.73
C THR A 24 -3.08 8.31 -24.27
N GLY A 25 -4.19 8.37 -23.52
CA GLY A 25 -5.36 9.15 -23.88
C GLY A 25 -5.19 10.65 -23.64
N GLY A 26 -6.33 11.36 -23.63
CA GLY A 26 -6.36 12.81 -23.43
C GLY A 26 -6.21 13.26 -21.97
N ASN A 27 -6.46 14.55 -21.74
CA ASN A 27 -6.54 15.14 -20.40
C ASN A 27 -7.99 15.29 -19.97
N PHE A 28 -8.30 14.93 -18.73
CA PHE A 28 -9.47 15.45 -18.04
C PHE A 28 -9.09 16.73 -17.29
N TYR A 29 -9.95 17.75 -17.36
CA TYR A 29 -9.76 19.04 -16.70
C TYR A 29 -10.73 19.14 -15.52
N GLY A 30 -10.22 18.83 -14.33
CA GLY A 30 -10.93 18.92 -13.07
C GLY A 30 -10.89 20.33 -12.47
N GLY A 31 -11.88 20.64 -11.65
CA GLY A 31 -11.97 21.91 -10.95
C GLY A 31 -13.15 21.97 -9.99
N LYS A 32 -13.56 23.18 -9.60
CA LYS A 32 -14.63 23.40 -8.61
C LYS A 32 -15.89 22.58 -8.88
N THR A 33 -16.39 22.62 -10.11
CA THR A 33 -17.63 21.93 -10.51
C THR A 33 -17.38 20.61 -11.25
N ARG A 34 -16.16 20.40 -11.75
CA ARG A 34 -15.80 19.23 -12.57
C ARG A 34 -15.01 18.23 -11.77
N TRP A 35 -15.64 17.12 -11.40
CA TRP A 35 -14.99 16.06 -10.63
C TRP A 35 -14.86 14.82 -11.51
N MET A 36 -13.81 14.05 -11.27
CA MET A 36 -13.60 12.75 -11.92
C MET A 36 -13.74 11.69 -10.85
N ALA A 37 -14.33 10.56 -11.19
CA ALA A 37 -14.19 9.35 -10.41
C ALA A 37 -13.76 8.18 -11.30
N GLN A 38 -13.13 7.20 -10.69
CA GLN A 38 -12.98 5.87 -11.27
C GLN A 38 -13.64 4.90 -10.32
N SER A 39 -14.65 4.17 -10.80
CA SER A 39 -15.19 3.06 -10.02
C SER A 39 -14.29 1.85 -10.10
N PHE A 40 -14.32 1.03 -9.06
CA PHE A 40 -13.53 -0.19 -8.96
C PHE A 40 -14.19 -1.20 -8.03
N THR A 41 -13.92 -2.48 -8.28
CA THR A 41 -14.53 -3.60 -7.55
C THR A 41 -13.43 -4.49 -6.99
N PRO A 42 -13.15 -4.45 -5.67
CA PRO A 42 -12.16 -5.31 -5.03
C PRO A 42 -12.38 -6.79 -5.32
N LEU A 43 -11.30 -7.51 -5.64
CA LEU A 43 -11.32 -8.97 -5.81
C LEU A 43 -11.33 -9.72 -4.47
N GLU A 44 -10.69 -9.13 -3.48
CA GLU A 44 -10.50 -9.68 -2.13
C GLU A 44 -10.69 -8.55 -1.11
N PRO A 45 -10.98 -8.85 0.16
CA PRO A 45 -11.04 -7.81 1.18
C PRO A 45 -9.63 -7.28 1.48
N TYR A 46 -9.50 -5.96 1.58
CA TYR A 46 -8.27 -5.32 2.07
C TYR A 46 -8.55 -3.92 2.62
N PRO A 47 -7.77 -3.45 3.62
CA PRO A 47 -7.79 -2.05 4.00
C PRO A 47 -7.12 -1.23 2.91
N VAL A 48 -7.80 -0.25 2.32
CA VAL A 48 -7.16 0.70 1.37
C VAL A 48 -6.30 1.71 2.13
N GLY A 49 -5.12 2.05 1.63
CA GLY A 49 -4.24 3.04 2.29
C GLY A 49 -3.76 4.20 1.43
N LYS A 50 -3.84 4.07 0.10
CA LYS A 50 -3.59 5.18 -0.81
C LYS A 50 -4.27 4.98 -2.15
N VAL A 51 -4.51 6.10 -2.82
CA VAL A 51 -4.83 6.16 -4.25
C VAL A 51 -3.70 6.89 -4.95
N THR A 52 -3.21 6.33 -6.05
CA THR A 52 -2.17 6.95 -6.88
C THR A 52 -2.79 7.36 -8.21
N LEU A 53 -2.56 8.61 -8.64
CA LEU A 53 -3.15 9.15 -9.87
C LEU A 53 -2.07 9.79 -10.74
N TRP A 54 -2.22 9.71 -12.06
CA TRP A 54 -1.31 10.38 -13.00
C TRP A 54 -1.79 11.82 -13.25
N LEU A 55 -1.18 12.77 -12.52
CA LEU A 55 -1.68 14.14 -12.37
C LEU A 55 -0.66 15.20 -12.81
N CYS A 56 -1.19 16.35 -13.21
CA CYS A 56 -0.48 17.62 -13.29
C CYS A 56 -1.42 18.78 -12.94
N ARG A 57 -0.89 20.00 -12.92
CA ARG A 57 -1.68 21.22 -12.72
C ARG A 57 -1.60 22.16 -13.92
N ASN A 58 -2.66 22.94 -14.09
CA ASN A 58 -2.66 24.19 -14.83
C ASN A 58 -2.96 25.32 -13.84
N GLY A 59 -2.09 26.34 -13.74
CA GLY A 59 -2.21 27.36 -12.70
C GLY A 59 -2.08 26.77 -11.29
N LEU A 60 -2.88 27.28 -10.34
CA LEU A 60 -2.86 26.92 -8.91
C LEU A 60 -4.22 26.37 -8.44
N PRO A 61 -4.47 25.05 -8.56
CA PRO A 61 -5.76 24.45 -8.25
C PRO A 61 -6.12 24.48 -6.74
N GLY A 62 -5.15 24.68 -5.85
CA GLY A 62 -5.33 24.62 -4.40
C GLY A 62 -5.38 23.18 -3.90
N ILE A 63 -6.29 22.88 -2.97
CA ILE A 63 -6.38 21.53 -2.38
C ILE A 63 -7.04 20.56 -3.36
N VAL A 64 -6.43 19.40 -3.52
CA VAL A 64 -7.00 18.24 -4.21
C VAL A 64 -7.38 17.22 -3.16
N THR A 65 -8.61 16.70 -3.24
CA THR A 65 -9.13 15.64 -2.39
C THR A 65 -9.45 14.42 -3.23
N VAL A 66 -9.02 13.25 -2.76
CA VAL A 66 -9.47 11.96 -3.26
C VAL A 66 -10.26 11.28 -2.15
N GLY A 67 -11.51 10.93 -2.42
CA GLY A 67 -12.37 10.21 -1.48
C GLY A 67 -12.83 8.88 -2.06
N ILE A 68 -12.87 7.84 -1.24
CA ILE A 68 -13.52 6.57 -1.58
C ILE A 68 -14.99 6.68 -1.21
N ARG A 69 -15.90 6.35 -2.12
CA ARG A 69 -17.36 6.39 -1.91
C ARG A 69 -18.01 5.06 -2.27
N ASN A 70 -19.17 4.82 -1.67
CA ASN A 70 -20.12 3.83 -2.18
C ASN A 70 -20.62 4.26 -3.56
N THR A 71 -21.17 3.31 -4.32
CA THR A 71 -21.94 3.58 -5.53
C THR A 71 -23.40 3.19 -5.39
N ASP A 72 -24.26 3.75 -6.24
CA ASP A 72 -25.63 3.28 -6.41
C ASP A 72 -25.71 2.04 -7.32
N GLY A 73 -26.94 1.59 -7.63
CA GLY A 73 -27.18 0.43 -8.49
C GLY A 73 -26.78 0.62 -9.96
N GLU A 74 -26.50 1.86 -10.39
CA GLU A 74 -25.98 2.17 -11.73
C GLU A 74 -24.45 2.35 -11.72
N GLY A 75 -23.82 2.28 -10.55
CA GLY A 75 -22.39 2.44 -10.38
C GLY A 75 -21.94 3.90 -10.22
N HIS A 76 -22.86 4.84 -9.98
CA HIS A 76 -22.53 6.23 -9.73
C HIS A 76 -22.17 6.47 -8.25
N PRO A 77 -21.16 7.31 -7.93
CA PRO A 77 -20.81 7.64 -6.55
C PRO A 77 -22.01 8.21 -5.79
N THR A 78 -22.25 7.71 -4.59
CA THR A 78 -23.32 8.17 -3.72
C THR A 78 -22.83 8.36 -2.28
N GLY A 79 -23.53 9.21 -1.52
CA GLY A 79 -23.19 9.53 -0.15
C GLY A 79 -21.90 10.34 0.02
N GLY A 80 -21.40 10.37 1.26
CA GLY A 80 -20.15 11.00 1.64
C GLY A 80 -18.93 10.12 1.36
N ASP A 81 -17.74 10.66 1.61
CA ASP A 81 -16.50 9.88 1.58
C ASP A 81 -16.48 8.90 2.75
N LEU A 82 -16.25 7.62 2.47
CA LEU A 82 -16.00 6.56 3.46
C LEU A 82 -14.63 6.76 4.13
N THR A 83 -13.66 7.14 3.31
CA THR A 83 -12.32 7.63 3.69
C THR A 83 -11.85 8.62 2.64
N SER A 84 -10.90 9.49 2.99
CA SER A 84 -10.35 10.47 2.05
C SER A 84 -8.92 10.84 2.38
N GLY A 85 -8.26 11.45 1.40
CA GLY A 85 -6.94 12.03 1.52
C GLY A 85 -6.81 13.30 0.71
N GLN A 86 -5.81 14.11 1.07
CA GLN A 86 -5.59 15.42 0.45
C GLN A 86 -4.13 15.64 0.12
N ILE A 87 -3.91 16.40 -0.96
CA ILE A 87 -2.60 16.94 -1.32
C ILE A 87 -2.73 18.42 -1.69
N ALA A 88 -1.63 19.15 -1.58
CA ALA A 88 -1.51 20.49 -2.14
C ALA A 88 -1.34 20.39 -3.66
N GLY A 89 -2.42 20.61 -4.42
CA GLY A 89 -2.42 20.56 -5.87
C GLY A 89 -1.49 21.61 -6.52
N ASP A 90 -1.18 22.69 -5.80
CA ASP A 90 -0.24 23.72 -6.22
C ASP A 90 1.21 23.20 -6.33
N LEU A 91 1.52 22.07 -5.68
CA LEU A 91 2.83 21.43 -5.72
C LEU A 91 2.94 20.36 -6.82
N LEU A 92 1.87 20.12 -7.58
CA LEU A 92 1.91 19.18 -8.70
C LEU A 92 2.83 19.68 -9.81
N PRO A 93 3.37 18.77 -10.65
CA PRO A 93 4.05 19.14 -11.88
C PRO A 93 3.16 20.04 -12.75
N GLU A 94 3.76 21.04 -13.40
CA GLU A 94 3.05 21.93 -14.31
C GLU A 94 2.87 21.27 -15.69
N THR A 95 1.68 21.38 -16.27
CA THR A 95 1.38 20.92 -17.63
C THR A 95 2.41 21.46 -18.63
N PRO A 96 2.94 20.64 -19.57
CA PRO A 96 2.46 19.31 -19.95
C PRO A 96 3.12 18.15 -19.18
N ASN A 97 3.88 18.39 -18.12
CA ASN A 97 4.55 17.33 -17.38
C ASN A 97 3.61 16.70 -16.37
N PHE A 98 3.53 15.37 -16.35
CA PHE A 98 2.70 14.61 -15.41
C PHE A 98 3.57 13.68 -14.57
N ALA A 99 3.05 13.26 -13.41
CA ALA A 99 3.66 12.22 -12.59
C ALA A 99 2.60 11.37 -11.89
N TRP A 100 2.97 10.15 -11.48
CA TRP A 100 2.22 9.37 -10.51
C TRP A 100 2.35 10.05 -9.15
N VAL A 101 1.22 10.42 -8.57
CA VAL A 101 1.16 11.10 -7.28
C VAL A 101 0.38 10.25 -6.31
N ASP A 102 1.00 9.94 -5.18
CA ASP A 102 0.38 9.20 -4.08
C ASP A 102 -0.46 10.14 -3.22
N ILE A 103 -1.73 9.80 -3.03
CA ILE A 103 -2.64 10.44 -2.08
C ILE A 103 -2.92 9.41 -0.98
N LYS A 104 -2.26 9.59 0.17
CA LYS A 104 -2.50 8.78 1.37
C LYS A 104 -3.91 9.03 1.88
N ILE A 105 -4.62 7.97 2.23
CA ILE A 105 -5.96 8.02 2.80
C ILE A 105 -5.98 7.24 4.10
N ASP A 106 -6.89 7.60 5.00
CA ASP A 106 -7.06 6.83 6.24
C ASP A 106 -7.52 5.39 5.92
N PRO A 107 -6.94 4.36 6.56
CA PRO A 107 -7.30 2.98 6.28
C PRO A 107 -8.80 2.72 6.39
N TYR A 108 -9.36 2.08 5.35
CA TYR A 108 -10.76 1.67 5.32
C TYR A 108 -10.88 0.28 4.72
N ASP A 109 -11.60 -0.61 5.39
CA ASP A 109 -11.78 -1.99 4.94
C ASP A 109 -12.74 -2.06 3.75
N LEU A 110 -12.20 -2.40 2.59
CA LEU A 110 -12.97 -2.65 1.39
C LEU A 110 -13.42 -4.11 1.33
N SER A 111 -14.68 -4.32 0.99
CA SER A 111 -15.25 -5.65 0.81
C SER A 111 -15.12 -6.13 -0.64
N PRO A 112 -14.89 -7.43 -0.88
CA PRO A 112 -14.87 -7.99 -2.24
C PRO A 112 -16.24 -7.81 -2.90
N ASP A 113 -16.23 -7.74 -4.23
CA ASP A 113 -17.43 -7.68 -5.08
C ASP A 113 -18.38 -6.49 -4.80
N THR A 114 -17.93 -5.53 -4.00
CA THR A 114 -18.64 -4.27 -3.75
C THR A 114 -18.04 -3.19 -4.65
N LEU A 115 -18.90 -2.50 -5.40
CA LEU A 115 -18.45 -1.42 -6.27
C LEU A 115 -18.24 -0.14 -5.44
N TYR A 116 -17.02 0.40 -5.49
CA TYR A 116 -16.63 1.67 -4.88
C TYR A 116 -16.22 2.66 -5.96
N ALA A 117 -16.12 3.94 -5.61
CA ALA A 117 -15.58 4.97 -6.49
C ALA A 117 -14.51 5.83 -5.82
N ALA A 118 -13.35 5.96 -6.47
CA ALA A 118 -12.31 6.92 -6.09
C ALA A 118 -12.63 8.28 -6.74
N VAL A 119 -13.23 9.20 -5.99
CA VAL A 119 -13.66 10.51 -6.45
C VAL A 119 -12.58 11.55 -6.21
N THR A 120 -12.03 12.09 -7.30
CA THR A 120 -11.03 13.15 -7.32
C THR A 120 -11.68 14.51 -7.56
N ARG A 121 -11.44 15.47 -6.68
CA ARG A 121 -12.01 16.81 -6.74
C ARG A 121 -11.03 17.88 -6.27
N SER A 122 -11.16 19.08 -6.84
CA SER A 122 -10.47 20.28 -6.36
C SER A 122 -11.50 21.41 -6.24
N PRO A 123 -12.20 21.52 -5.10
CA PRO A 123 -13.35 22.41 -4.97
C PRO A 123 -12.98 23.91 -5.01
N THR A 124 -11.70 24.23 -4.78
CA THR A 124 -11.15 25.60 -4.83
C THR A 124 -10.64 26.01 -6.20
N ALA A 125 -10.47 25.06 -7.12
CA ALA A 125 -9.93 25.29 -8.46
C ALA A 125 -10.88 26.16 -9.31
N GLY A 126 -10.40 27.31 -9.75
CA GLY A 126 -11.10 28.22 -10.65
C GLY A 126 -11.06 27.77 -12.12
N ALA A 127 -11.65 28.57 -13.02
CA ALA A 127 -11.72 28.22 -14.44
C ALA A 127 -10.34 28.06 -15.12
N ILE A 128 -9.34 28.82 -14.66
CA ILE A 128 -7.97 28.81 -15.19
C ILE A 128 -6.98 28.01 -14.33
N ASN A 129 -7.41 27.65 -13.11
CA ASN A 129 -6.61 26.97 -12.10
C ASN A 129 -7.18 25.56 -11.96
N GLN A 130 -6.63 24.59 -12.67
CA GLN A 130 -7.24 23.28 -12.89
C GLN A 130 -6.33 22.14 -12.45
N LEU A 131 -6.95 21.10 -11.92
CA LEU A 131 -6.33 19.79 -11.78
C LEU A 131 -6.46 19.06 -13.10
N LEU A 132 -5.37 18.52 -13.63
CA LEU A 132 -5.40 17.70 -14.83
C LEU A 132 -5.07 16.27 -14.46
N SER A 133 -5.89 15.32 -14.92
CA SER A 133 -5.61 13.89 -14.84
C SER A 133 -5.54 13.29 -16.24
N ARG A 134 -4.70 12.28 -16.42
CA ARG A 134 -4.73 11.47 -17.65
C ARG A 134 -5.84 10.46 -17.62
N ARG A 135 -6.36 10.20 -18.82
CA ARG A 135 -7.25 9.10 -19.12
C ARG A 135 -6.60 8.15 -20.11
N SER A 136 -7.05 6.91 -20.13
CA SER A 136 -6.77 5.95 -21.18
C SER A 136 -7.45 6.36 -22.50
N VAL A 137 -7.12 5.67 -23.59
CA VAL A 137 -7.76 5.92 -24.89
C VAL A 137 -9.17 5.35 -24.99
N ASN A 138 -9.46 4.30 -24.21
CA ASN A 138 -10.72 3.56 -24.17
C ASN A 138 -10.98 3.03 -22.74
N ASN A 139 -12.16 2.46 -22.48
CA ASN A 139 -12.54 1.93 -21.17
C ASN A 139 -12.16 0.46 -20.95
N THR A 140 -11.15 -0.06 -21.65
CA THR A 140 -10.73 -1.47 -21.50
C THR A 140 -9.53 -1.62 -20.57
N CYS A 141 -9.00 -0.51 -20.04
CA CYS A 141 -7.79 -0.52 -19.23
C CYS A 141 -8.07 -1.08 -17.82
N TYR A 142 -9.27 -0.84 -17.30
CA TYR A 142 -9.72 -1.43 -16.05
C TYR A 142 -11.16 -1.98 -16.18
N PRO A 143 -11.35 -3.28 -16.42
CA PRO A 143 -12.66 -3.85 -16.77
C PRO A 143 -13.63 -4.01 -15.58
N ARG A 144 -13.18 -3.83 -14.34
CA ARG A 144 -13.97 -4.01 -13.11
C ARG A 144 -14.54 -2.70 -12.56
N GLY A 145 -14.70 -1.71 -13.44
CA GLY A 145 -15.19 -0.39 -13.11
C GLY A 145 -15.25 0.49 -14.35
N VAL A 146 -15.54 1.77 -14.16
CA VAL A 146 -15.67 2.75 -15.24
C VAL A 146 -15.28 4.14 -14.73
N ALA A 147 -14.70 4.98 -15.59
CA ALA A 147 -14.55 6.39 -15.24
C ALA A 147 -15.90 7.11 -15.32
N LEU A 148 -16.05 8.08 -14.43
CA LEU A 148 -17.26 8.82 -14.20
C LEU A 148 -16.90 10.30 -14.09
N VAL A 149 -17.70 11.18 -14.67
CA VAL A 149 -17.47 12.63 -14.60
C VAL A 149 -18.69 13.32 -14.05
N SER A 150 -18.47 14.20 -13.08
CA SER A 150 -19.48 15.16 -12.64
C SER A 150 -19.17 16.54 -13.20
N THR A 151 -20.21 17.28 -13.59
CA THR A 151 -20.13 18.68 -14.00
C THR A 151 -20.84 19.63 -13.03
N ASN A 152 -21.41 19.09 -11.96
CA ASN A 152 -22.25 19.78 -10.99
C ASN A 152 -21.77 19.55 -9.55
N SER A 153 -20.45 19.47 -9.34
CA SER A 153 -19.84 19.31 -8.01
C SER A 153 -20.26 18.03 -7.28
N GLY A 154 -20.34 16.92 -8.01
CA GLY A 154 -20.63 15.60 -7.46
C GLY A 154 -22.09 15.32 -7.16
N VAL A 155 -23.03 16.13 -7.67
CA VAL A 155 -24.48 15.87 -7.53
C VAL A 155 -24.92 14.72 -8.45
N SER A 156 -24.39 14.68 -9.67
CA SER A 156 -24.56 13.55 -10.59
C SER A 156 -23.26 13.24 -11.32
N PHE A 157 -23.16 12.03 -11.83
CA PHE A 157 -22.01 11.54 -12.58
C PHE A 157 -22.47 10.86 -13.86
N ASP A 158 -21.70 11.03 -14.93
CA ASP A 158 -21.93 10.39 -16.22
C ASP A 158 -20.79 9.42 -16.54
N ALA A 159 -21.13 8.20 -16.93
CA ALA A 159 -20.16 7.19 -17.36
C ALA A 159 -19.41 7.59 -18.63
N GLN A 160 -18.15 7.19 -18.68
CA GLN A 160 -17.21 7.57 -19.72
C GLN A 160 -16.74 6.36 -20.52
N ALA A 161 -16.39 6.59 -21.78
CA ALA A 161 -15.79 5.58 -22.67
C ALA A 161 -14.25 5.51 -22.55
N TRP A 162 -13.73 5.86 -21.37
CA TRP A 162 -12.32 5.86 -21.01
C TRP A 162 -12.19 5.56 -19.51
N ASP A 163 -11.01 5.15 -19.07
CA ASP A 163 -10.65 4.97 -17.66
C ASP A 163 -9.71 6.09 -17.22
N ALA A 164 -9.69 6.39 -15.92
CA ALA A 164 -8.64 7.22 -15.35
C ALA A 164 -7.32 6.43 -15.29
N ALA A 165 -6.19 7.11 -15.44
CA ALA A 165 -4.90 6.52 -15.04
C ALA A 165 -4.81 6.55 -13.51
N PHE A 166 -5.05 5.40 -12.87
CA PHE A 166 -5.21 5.28 -11.42
C PHE A 166 -4.62 3.98 -10.88
N GLN A 167 -4.34 3.99 -9.57
CA GLN A 167 -4.00 2.80 -8.80
C GLN A 167 -4.63 2.90 -7.41
N VAL A 168 -5.15 1.79 -6.89
CA VAL A 168 -5.62 1.66 -5.51
C VAL A 168 -4.71 0.66 -4.81
N TRP A 169 -4.18 1.06 -3.66
CA TRP A 169 -3.24 0.25 -2.89
C TRP A 169 -3.79 -0.09 -1.52
N SER A 170 -3.46 -1.28 -1.02
CA SER A 170 -3.72 -1.63 0.37
C SER A 170 -2.91 -0.74 1.32
N ALA A 171 -3.38 -0.64 2.56
CA ALA A 171 -2.66 0.00 3.64
C ALA A 171 -1.38 -0.78 3.97
N GLU A 172 -0.37 -0.04 4.42
CA GLU A 172 0.82 -0.62 5.03
C GLU A 172 0.40 -1.36 6.31
N GLN A 173 0.93 -2.56 6.51
CA GLN A 173 0.65 -3.35 7.71
C GLN A 173 1.83 -3.25 8.67
N ALA A 174 1.54 -3.15 9.96
CA ALA A 174 2.55 -3.40 10.98
C ALA A 174 3.04 -4.84 10.78
N GLY A 175 4.36 -5.05 10.67
CA GLY A 175 4.89 -6.39 10.44
C GLY A 175 4.44 -7.37 11.53
N GLU A 176 3.85 -8.50 11.14
CA GLU A 176 3.56 -9.58 12.10
C GLU A 176 4.84 -10.33 12.46
N TYR A 177 5.04 -10.62 13.74
CA TYR A 177 6.13 -11.48 14.20
C TYR A 177 5.67 -12.94 14.25
N LEU A 178 6.48 -13.84 13.70
CA LEU A 178 6.78 -15.08 14.42
C LEU A 178 7.88 -14.71 15.41
N LYS A 179 7.59 -14.66 16.72
CA LYS A 179 8.67 -14.58 17.70
C LYS A 179 9.42 -15.91 17.64
N ALA A 180 10.62 -15.89 17.09
CA ALA A 180 11.46 -17.07 17.03
C ALA A 180 11.70 -17.55 18.47
N GLY A 181 11.16 -18.71 18.81
CA GLY A 181 11.48 -19.38 20.06
C GLY A 181 12.96 -19.73 20.10
N ILE A 182 13.54 -19.75 21.30
CA ILE A 182 14.92 -20.21 21.46
C ILE A 182 14.89 -21.73 21.55
N LEU A 183 15.61 -22.41 20.66
CA LEU A 183 15.86 -23.84 20.76
C LEU A 183 17.13 -24.06 21.59
N HIS A 184 16.97 -24.48 22.83
CA HIS A 184 18.08 -24.94 23.64
C HIS A 184 18.40 -26.39 23.29
N VAL A 185 19.57 -26.61 22.67
CA VAL A 185 20.12 -27.95 22.47
C VAL A 185 21.16 -28.21 23.55
N ARG A 186 20.81 -29.05 24.53
CA ARG A 186 21.73 -29.48 25.59
C ARG A 186 22.31 -30.83 25.19
N HIS A 187 23.62 -30.89 24.96
CA HIS A 187 24.34 -32.14 24.69
C HIS A 187 25.52 -32.26 25.67
N PRO A 188 25.71 -33.40 26.35
CA PRO A 188 26.68 -33.53 27.45
C PRO A 188 28.14 -33.56 26.98
N ALA A 189 28.36 -33.62 25.67
CA ALA A 189 29.69 -33.64 25.05
C ALA A 189 29.99 -32.42 24.15
N LEU A 190 29.32 -31.28 24.34
CA LEU A 190 29.68 -30.04 23.64
C LEU A 190 30.90 -29.39 24.30
N LEU A 191 32.10 -29.73 23.81
CA LEU A 191 33.37 -29.08 24.19
C LEU A 191 33.86 -28.04 23.17
N ALA A 192 33.07 -27.69 22.15
CA ALA A 192 33.43 -26.61 21.22
C ALA A 192 32.21 -25.91 20.60
N ILE A 193 32.13 -24.59 20.76
CA ILE A 193 31.42 -23.70 19.82
C ILE A 193 32.50 -23.11 18.92
N VAL A 194 32.56 -23.53 17.65
CA VAL A 194 33.41 -22.87 16.65
C VAL A 194 32.61 -21.74 16.01
N HIS A 195 32.86 -20.51 16.41
CA HIS A 195 32.34 -19.33 15.71
C HIS A 195 33.46 -18.77 14.82
N LYS A 196 33.26 -18.73 13.50
CA LYS A 196 34.25 -18.14 12.57
C LYS A 196 33.88 -16.70 12.24
N ARG A 197 34.84 -15.79 12.41
CA ARG A 197 34.84 -14.43 11.82
C ARG A 197 36.20 -14.22 11.15
N GLY A 198 36.30 -14.53 9.85
CA GLY A 198 37.55 -14.44 9.08
C GLY A 198 38.52 -15.63 9.24
N GLU A 199 39.80 -15.42 8.90
CA GLU A 199 40.81 -16.48 8.68
C GLU A 199 41.61 -16.93 9.93
N LEU A 200 41.43 -16.33 11.10
CA LEU A 200 42.22 -16.72 12.28
C LEU A 200 41.51 -17.86 13.05
N ILE A 201 42.09 -19.06 13.02
CA ILE A 201 41.71 -20.20 13.86
C ILE A 201 42.61 -20.20 15.10
N VAL A 202 42.04 -20.00 16.28
CA VAL A 202 42.70 -20.39 17.55
C VAL A 202 42.14 -21.76 17.92
N SER A 203 42.92 -22.81 17.70
CA SER A 203 42.56 -24.19 18.03
C SER A 203 43.67 -24.78 18.90
N GLU A 204 43.43 -24.82 20.21
CA GLU A 204 44.13 -25.73 21.11
C GLU A 204 43.24 -26.95 21.31
N TYR A 205 43.80 -28.14 21.12
CA TYR A 205 43.09 -29.41 21.25
C TYR A 205 43.39 -30.01 22.62
N ASP A 206 42.36 -30.27 23.42
CA ASP A 206 42.46 -31.21 24.55
C ASP A 206 41.57 -32.42 24.26
N THR A 207 42.12 -33.63 24.38
CA THR A 207 41.42 -34.87 24.00
C THR A 207 40.63 -35.43 25.17
N LEU A 208 39.34 -35.61 24.94
CA LEU A 208 38.30 -36.21 25.78
C LEU A 208 38.51 -37.67 26.24
N SER A 209 39.74 -38.18 26.28
CA SER A 209 40.03 -39.60 26.52
C SER A 209 39.95 -40.05 27.99
N SER A 210 39.41 -39.24 28.90
CA SER A 210 39.29 -39.57 30.34
C SER A 210 37.86 -39.72 30.86
N LEU A 211 36.83 -39.59 30.02
CA LEU A 211 35.45 -39.81 30.45
C LEU A 211 35.07 -41.27 30.21
N ASP A 212 35.22 -42.07 31.26
CA ASP A 212 34.78 -43.46 31.33
C ASP A 212 33.29 -43.59 31.00
N LYS A 213 32.93 -44.80 30.55
CA LYS A 213 31.70 -45.25 29.85
C LYS A 213 30.32 -44.94 30.50
N GLU A 214 30.22 -44.02 31.44
CA GLU A 214 29.01 -43.75 32.22
C GLU A 214 28.14 -42.58 31.69
N TYR A 215 28.67 -41.72 30.81
CA TYR A 215 27.96 -40.50 30.38
C TYR A 215 27.02 -40.63 29.15
N LEU A 216 26.79 -41.84 28.63
CA LEU A 216 26.03 -42.04 27.39
C LEU A 216 24.61 -42.61 27.57
N THR A 217 23.94 -42.40 28.71
CA THR A 217 22.61 -43.02 28.92
C THR A 217 21.43 -42.07 29.14
N GLY A 218 21.52 -40.76 28.91
CA GLY A 218 20.28 -39.96 28.87
C GLY A 218 20.35 -38.43 28.86
N GLN A 219 21.28 -37.79 28.15
CA GLN A 219 21.56 -36.36 28.39
C GLN A 219 21.43 -35.42 27.17
N VAL A 220 20.75 -35.80 26.09
CA VAL A 220 20.37 -34.81 25.06
C VAL A 220 18.98 -34.27 25.35
N GLY A 221 18.90 -33.01 25.77
CA GLY A 221 17.64 -32.31 26.03
C GLY A 221 17.38 -31.27 24.95
N LEU A 222 16.14 -31.22 24.45
CA LEU A 222 15.64 -30.14 23.63
C LEU A 222 14.61 -29.38 24.45
N ASP A 223 14.89 -28.12 24.74
CA ASP A 223 13.90 -27.23 25.33
C ASP A 223 13.58 -26.13 24.32
N VAL A 224 12.29 -25.88 24.16
CA VAL A 224 11.79 -24.80 23.33
C VAL A 224 11.22 -23.77 24.27
N GLU A 225 11.82 -22.58 24.31
CA GLU A 225 11.18 -21.45 24.94
C GLU A 225 10.27 -20.78 23.92
N ALA A 226 8.98 -20.68 24.26
CA ALA A 226 8.01 -20.04 23.38
C ALA A 226 8.38 -18.57 23.19
N GLY A 227 8.37 -18.15 21.93
CA GLY A 227 8.31 -16.76 21.55
C GLY A 227 6.93 -16.20 21.82
#